data_AF-A0A1Z8KL18-F1
#
_entry.id   AF-A0A1Z8KL18-F1
#
_cell.length_a   1.000
_cell.length_b   1.000
_cell.length_c   1.000
_cell.angle_alpha   90.00
_cell.angle_beta   90.00
_cell.angle_gamma   90.00
#
_symmetry.space_group_name_H-M   'P 1'
#
loop_
_entity.id
_entity.type
_entity.pdbx_description
1 polymer ?
#
loop_
_entity_poly.entity_id
_entity_poly.type
_entity_poly.pdbx_seq_one_letter_code
_entity_poly.pdbx_strand_id
1 'polypeptide(L)' 'MEVLTMSNSKKSQFKYILLLNLIIGIHNIINYSINGHLTALIIGIINIGVWVILRDMRLIPVILKNINK' A
#
# COMPACT_ATOMS: atom_id res chain seq x y z
N MET A 1 11.95 5.27 26.60
CA MET A 1 12.01 5.13 25.13
C MET A 1 10.74 4.41 24.72
N GLU A 2 9.67 5.18 24.46
CA GLU A 2 8.37 4.64 24.08
C GLU A 2 8.47 4.19 22.62
N VAL A 3 8.89 2.94 22.42
CA VAL A 3 8.80 2.30 21.12
C VAL A 3 7.34 2.35 20.74
N LEU A 4 7.02 3.10 19.68
CA LEU A 4 5.68 3.29 19.13
C LEU A 4 5.05 1.93 18.79
N THR A 5 4.52 1.23 19.77
CA THR A 5 3.72 0.03 19.55
C THR A 5 2.41 0.49 18.96
N MET A 6 2.32 0.48 17.64
CA MET A 6 1.08 0.79 16.91
C MET A 6 -0.03 -0.12 17.47
N SER A 7 -1.06 0.49 18.06
CA SER A 7 -2.14 -0.25 18.70
C SER A 7 -2.74 -1.28 17.73
N ASN A 8 -3.21 -2.41 18.25
CA ASN A 8 -3.80 -3.48 17.43
C ASN A 8 -4.93 -2.95 16.52
N SER A 9 -5.68 -1.94 16.97
CA SER A 9 -6.69 -1.24 16.18
C SER A 9 -6.09 -0.49 14.99
N LYS A 10 -5.03 0.30 15.18
CA LYS A 10 -4.33 1.03 14.10
C LYS A 10 -3.67 0.07 13.11
N LYS A 11 -3.14 -1.05 13.59
CA LYS A 11 -2.58 -2.11 12.74
C LYS A 11 -3.64 -2.71 11.80
N SER A 12 -4.82 -3.00 12.32
CA SER A 12 -5.93 -3.50 11.50
C SER A 12 -6.43 -2.46 10.50
N GLN A 13 -6.59 -1.19 10.91
CA GLN A 13 -6.97 -0.10 9.99
C GLN A 13 -5.98 0.04 8.83
N PHE A 14 -4.67 -0.02 9.13
CA PHE A 14 -3.64 0.05 8.09
C PHE A 14 -3.72 -1.12 7.10
N LYS A 15 -4.00 -2.34 7.58
CA LYS A 15 -4.23 -3.49 6.70
C LYS A 15 -5.44 -3.29 5.78
N TYR A 16 -6.52 -2.68 6.27
CA TYR A 16 -7.68 -2.37 5.44
C TYR A 16 -7.37 -1.32 4.38
N ILE A 17 -6.62 -0.27 4.72
CA ILE A 17 -6.17 0.76 3.76
C ILE A 17 -5.31 0.12 2.67
N LEU A 18 -4.38 -0.76 3.05
CA LEU A 18 -3.57 -1.56 2.13
C LEU A 18 -4.44 -2.41 1.20
N LEU A 19 -5.41 -3.12 1.75
CA LEU A 19 -6.32 -3.96 0.96
C LEU A 19 -7.13 -3.11 -0.05
N LEU A 20 -7.64 -1.96 0.38
CA LEU A 20 -8.30 -1.01 -0.53
C LEU A 20 -7.36 -0.57 -1.65
N ASN A 21 -6.09 -0.29 -1.31
CA ASN A 21 -5.08 0.12 -2.29
C ASN A 21 -4.85 -0.98 -3.35
N LEU A 22 -4.82 -2.25 -2.92
CA LEU A 22 -4.74 -3.40 -3.82
C LEU A 22 -5.98 -3.50 -4.73
N ILE A 23 -7.18 -3.35 -4.17
CA ILE A 23 -8.44 -3.42 -4.94
C ILE A 23 -8.47 -2.32 -6.02
N ILE A 24 -8.11 -1.09 -5.66
CA ILE A 24 -8.02 0.04 -6.60
C ILE A 24 -6.98 -0.24 -7.68
N GLY A 25 -5.83 -0.82 -7.30
CA GLY A 25 -4.79 -1.21 -8.24
C GLY A 25 -5.29 -2.22 -9.28
N ILE A 26 -5.92 -3.32 -8.83
CA ILE A 26 -6.50 -4.34 -9.71
C ILE A 26 -7.58 -3.73 -10.60
N HIS A 27 -8.47 -2.91 -10.06
CA HIS A 27 -9.51 -2.24 -10.84
C HIS A 27 -8.93 -1.41 -11.98
N ASN A 28 -7.85 -0.67 -11.72
CA ASN A 28 -7.17 0.13 -12.74
C ASN A 28 -6.45 -0.72 -13.80
N ILE A 29 -5.90 -1.88 -13.43
CA ILE A 29 -5.35 -2.85 -14.41
C ILE A 29 -6.46 -3.40 -15.31
N ILE A 30 -7.62 -3.77 -14.74
CA ILE A 30 -8.78 -4.23 -15.52
C ILE A 30 -9.26 -3.11 -16.45
N ASN A 31 -9.37 -1.88 -15.93
CA ASN A 31 -9.77 -0.72 -16.71
C ASN A 31 -8.80 -0.44 -17.88
N TYR A 32 -7.50 -0.60 -17.67
CA TYR A 32 -6.50 -0.56 -18.75
C TYR A 32 -6.73 -1.67 -19.77
N SER A 33 -7.00 -2.89 -19.34
CA SER A 33 -7.23 -4.03 -20.24
C SER A 33 -8.47 -3.85 -21.13
N ILE A 34 -9.48 -3.12 -20.65
CA ILE A 34 -10.72 -2.88 -21.40
C ILE A 34 -10.61 -1.63 -22.29
N ASN A 35 -10.11 -0.52 -21.73
CA ASN A 35 -10.16 0.80 -22.38
C ASN A 35 -8.82 1.28 -22.95
N GLY A 36 -7.71 0.58 -22.68
CA GLY A 36 -6.38 0.90 -23.20
C GLY A 36 -5.72 2.15 -22.60
N HIS A 37 -6.27 2.73 -21.53
CA HIS A 37 -5.71 3.95 -20.90
C HIS A 37 -4.42 3.67 -20.13
N LEU A 38 -3.27 4.01 -20.72
CA LEU A 38 -1.95 3.83 -20.09
C LEU A 38 -1.83 4.48 -18.71
N THR A 39 -2.55 5.58 -18.45
CA THR A 39 -2.61 6.20 -17.12
C THR A 39 -3.22 5.28 -16.08
N ALA A 40 -4.25 4.51 -16.43
CA ALA A 40 -4.83 3.49 -15.55
C ALA A 40 -3.83 2.36 -15.27
N LEU A 41 -3.02 1.94 -16.26
CA LEU A 41 -1.96 0.97 -16.05
C LEU A 41 -0.93 1.46 -15.02
N ILE A 42 -0.43 2.69 -15.19
CA ILE A 42 0.57 3.28 -14.30
C ILE A 42 0.04 3.37 -12.87
N ILE A 43 -1.18 3.89 -12.70
CA ILE A 43 -1.82 3.98 -11.37
C ILE A 43 -2.01 2.57 -10.79
N GLY A 44 -2.47 1.60 -11.59
CA GLY A 44 -2.63 0.21 -11.18
C GLY A 44 -1.34 -0.40 -10.64
N ILE A 45 -0.23 -0.24 -11.37
CA ILE A 45 1.10 -0.75 -10.97
C ILE A 45 1.57 -0.08 -9.69
N ILE A 46 1.44 1.24 -9.55
CA ILE A 46 1.86 1.97 -8.34
C ILE A 46 1.07 1.47 -7.12
N ASN A 47 -0.25 1.36 -7.22
CA ASN A 47 -1.11 0.90 -6.14
C ASN A 47 -0.78 -0.54 -5.70
N ILE A 48 -0.57 -1.45 -6.65
CA ILE A 48 -0.14 -2.83 -6.37
C ILE A 48 1.26 -2.83 -5.75
N GLY A 49 2.19 -2.03 -6.25
CA GLY A 49 3.56 -1.93 -5.74
C GLY A 49 3.60 -1.44 -4.28
N VAL A 50 2.84 -0.39 -3.96
CA VAL A 50 2.68 0.12 -2.59
C VAL A 50 2.11 -0.98 -1.69
N TRP A 51 1.12 -1.74 -2.16
CA TRP A 51 0.61 -2.89 -1.39
C TRP A 51 1.69 -3.94 -1.16
N VAL A 52 2.43 -4.38 -2.18
CA VAL A 52 3.48 -5.41 -2.04
C VAL A 52 4.54 -4.99 -1.03
N ILE A 53 5.01 -3.73 -1.08
CA ILE A 53 6.07 -3.22 -0.21
C ILE A 53 5.59 -3.09 1.24
N LEU A 54 4.35 -2.67 1.46
CA LEU A 54 3.86 -2.33 2.80
C LEU A 54 2.98 -3.42 3.44
N ARG A 55 2.57 -4.45 2.69
CA ARG A 55 1.77 -5.60 3.18
C ARG A 55 2.49 -6.33 4.31
N ASP A 56 3.79 -6.54 4.17
CA ASP A 56 4.63 -7.14 5.19
C ASP A 56 5.04 -6.06 6.20
N MET A 57 4.08 -5.62 7.03
CA MET A 57 4.12 -4.56 8.05
C MET A 57 5.39 -4.49 8.95
N ARG A 58 6.30 -5.45 8.81
CA ARG A 58 7.68 -5.48 9.30
C ARG A 58 8.57 -4.41 8.64
N LEU A 59 8.29 -3.98 7.42
CA LEU A 59 9.08 -2.95 6.71
C LEU A 59 8.73 -1.53 7.16
N ILE A 60 7.52 -1.31 7.68
CA ILE A 60 7.04 -0.01 8.17
C ILE A 60 7.98 0.61 9.23
N PRO A 61 8.36 -0.10 10.32
CA PRO A 61 9.28 0.46 11.31
C PRO A 61 10.70 0.69 10.77
N VAL A 62 11.14 -0.07 9.77
CA VAL A 62 12.45 0.12 9.12
C VAL A 62 12.45 1.41 8.28
N ILE A 63 11.38 1.64 7.52
CA ILE A 63 11.21 2.84 6.69
C ILE A 63 11.08 4.09 7.58
N LEU A 64 10.23 4.05 8.61
CA LEU A 64 10.05 5.17 9.55
C LEU A 64 11.34 5.53 10.30
N LYS A 65 12.15 4.53 10.67
CA LYS A 65 13.44 4.77 11.34
C LYS A 65 14.43 5.50 10.44
N ASN A 66 14.39 5.27 9.12
CA ASN A 66 15.34 5.86 8.18
C ASN A 66 14.97 7.30 7.76
N ILE A 67 13.69 7.68 7.88
CA ILE A 67 13.22 9.03 7.54
C ILE A 67 13.54 10.05 8.65
N ASN A 68 13.66 9.60 9.89
CA ASN A 68 13.83 10.45 11.08
C ASN A 68 15.30 10.64 11.51
N LYS A 69 16.26 10.34 10.62
CA LYS A 69 17.70 10.45 10.84
C LYS A 69 18.29 11.42 9.83
#